data_AF-A0A2U3QNY9-F1
#
_entry.id   AF-A0A2U3QNY9-F1
#
_cell.length_a   1.000
_cell.length_b   1.000
_cell.length_c   1.000
_cell.angle_alpha   90.00
_cell.angle_beta   90.00
_cell.angle_gamma   90.00
#
_symmetry.space_group_name_H-M   'P 1'
#
loop_
_entity.id
_entity.type
_entity.pdbx_description
1 polymer ?
#
loop_
_entity_poly.entity_id
_entity_poly.type
_entity_poly.pdbx_seq_one_letter_code
_entity_poly.pdbx_strand_id
1 'polypeptide(L)'
;MIIRIILLLVSILIIKVQAFPVYNTSNISAFKELITSGENTIQLLLTTITATSNTKFHKLKEIYSKQNLNRSFVNKLNKNYLEDQGTQLLVLLHGLSKTSKSLRGMEKFAYKQGIKVLNIDYPSTKFPIEHLVDIIHDKITLSLQQQKYTSISFVGVSMGGLVIRAYLHKYKIPNLGKVVLIGTPNKGSEVADYLKNNKLYKKFTGPAGQQLITNQNEFNNIFGDIYYECGVNIR
;
A
#
# COMPACT_ATOMS: atom_id res chain seq x y z
N MET A 1 -39.57 0.24 -2.37
CA MET A 1 -39.05 0.29 -0.99
C MET A 1 -37.75 -0.51 -0.82
N ILE A 2 -37.71 -1.78 -1.22
CA ILE A 2 -36.53 -2.67 -1.12
C ILE A 2 -35.29 -2.17 -1.89
N ILE A 3 -35.47 -1.62 -3.09
CA ILE A 3 -34.36 -1.08 -3.92
C ILE A 3 -33.66 0.10 -3.23
N ARG A 4 -34.42 0.97 -2.56
CA ARG A 4 -33.85 2.09 -1.78
C ARG A 4 -33.07 1.57 -0.58
N ILE A 5 -33.54 0.51 0.09
CA ILE A 5 -32.85 -0.11 1.23
C ILE A 5 -31.54 -0.79 0.79
N ILE A 6 -31.51 -1.47 -0.36
CA ILE A 6 -30.29 -2.09 -0.89
C ILE A 6 -29.28 -1.03 -1.32
N LEU A 7 -29.71 0.03 -2.01
CA LEU A 7 -28.85 1.16 -2.35
C LEU A 7 -28.38 1.90 -1.10
N LEU A 8 -29.21 1.98 -0.05
CA LEU A 8 -28.85 2.53 1.25
C LEU A 8 -27.87 1.62 2.00
N LEU A 9 -27.96 0.30 1.90
CA LEU A 9 -27.04 -0.63 2.54
C LEU A 9 -25.71 -0.71 1.78
N VAL A 10 -25.73 -0.65 0.45
CA VAL A 10 -24.52 -0.52 -0.38
C VAL A 10 -23.89 0.85 -0.19
N SER A 11 -24.69 1.92 -0.07
CA SER A 11 -24.17 3.25 0.24
C SER A 11 -23.75 3.37 1.70
N ILE A 12 -24.38 2.72 2.68
CA ILE A 12 -23.93 2.64 4.09
C ILE A 12 -22.70 1.74 4.21
N LEU A 13 -22.52 0.74 3.33
CA LEU A 13 -21.28 -0.03 3.23
C LEU A 13 -20.18 0.83 2.60
N ILE A 14 -20.51 1.63 1.58
CA ILE A 14 -19.62 2.62 0.95
C ILE A 14 -19.35 3.81 1.89
N ILE A 15 -20.29 4.23 2.74
CA ILE A 15 -20.24 5.36 3.69
C ILE A 15 -19.65 4.89 5.03
N LYS A 16 -19.81 3.65 5.48
CA LYS A 16 -18.93 3.08 6.53
C LYS A 16 -17.51 2.89 6.01
N VAL A 17 -17.29 2.89 4.69
CA VAL A 17 -15.96 2.94 4.06
C VAL A 17 -15.50 4.37 3.76
N GLN A 18 -16.40 5.35 3.61
CA GLN A 18 -16.12 6.75 3.24
C GLN A 18 -16.30 7.78 4.38
N ALA A 19 -16.92 7.40 5.49
CA ALA A 19 -17.22 8.24 6.66
C ALA A 19 -16.57 7.72 7.95
N PHE A 20 -15.61 6.78 7.84
CA PHE A 20 -14.48 6.91 8.75
C PHE A 20 -13.71 8.15 8.31
N PRO A 21 -13.34 9.06 9.23
CA PRO A 21 -12.46 10.16 8.88
C PRO A 21 -11.29 9.55 8.11
N VAL A 22 -11.07 10.09 6.91
CA VAL A 22 -9.86 10.01 6.10
C VAL A 22 -8.69 9.49 6.95
N TYR A 23 -8.40 8.19 6.80
CA TYR A 23 -7.37 7.44 7.50
C TYR A 23 -7.54 7.25 9.03
N ASN A 24 -7.85 6.03 9.45
CA ASN A 24 -7.60 5.59 10.82
C ASN A 24 -6.09 5.59 11.11
N THR A 25 -5.68 6.02 12.31
CA THR A 25 -4.27 6.23 12.70
C THR A 25 -3.36 5.01 12.47
N SER A 26 -3.89 3.79 12.61
CA SER A 26 -3.17 2.54 12.37
C SER A 26 -2.83 2.28 10.90
N ASN A 27 -3.70 2.67 9.97
CA ASN A 27 -3.49 2.50 8.51
C ASN A 27 -2.42 3.46 7.98
N ILE A 28 -2.37 4.67 8.57
CA ILE A 28 -1.29 5.62 8.35
C ILE A 28 0.02 5.11 8.96
N SER A 29 -0.02 4.43 10.12
CA SER A 29 1.19 3.98 10.80
C SER A 29 2.01 3.00 9.96
N ALA A 30 1.40 1.91 9.46
CA ALA A 30 2.10 0.92 8.65
C ALA A 30 2.61 1.51 7.32
N PHE A 31 1.81 2.37 6.68
CA PHE A 31 2.23 3.09 5.48
C PHE A 31 3.32 4.13 5.76
N LYS A 32 3.26 4.84 6.89
CA LYS A 32 4.32 5.76 7.31
C LYS A 32 5.58 4.97 7.60
N GLU A 33 5.52 3.91 8.38
CA GLU A 33 6.67 3.06 8.72
C GLU A 33 7.35 2.45 7.48
N LEU A 34 6.56 2.02 6.49
CA LEU A 34 7.06 1.61 5.18
C LEU A 34 7.95 2.71 4.55
N ILE A 35 7.51 3.96 4.62
CA ILE A 35 8.11 5.10 3.93
C ILE A 35 9.15 5.86 4.80
N THR A 36 9.02 5.82 6.13
CA THR A 36 9.80 6.60 7.09
C THR A 36 10.86 5.79 7.82
N SER A 37 11.03 4.50 7.52
CA SER A 37 12.06 3.68 8.17
C SER A 37 13.49 4.29 8.10
N GLY A 38 13.79 5.09 7.07
CA GLY A 38 15.00 5.94 7.01
C GLY A 38 14.91 7.24 7.83
N GLU A 39 13.82 7.99 7.71
CA GLU A 39 13.62 9.27 8.44
C GLU A 39 13.57 9.09 9.96
N ASN A 40 12.92 8.02 10.44
CA ASN A 40 12.83 7.69 11.85
C ASN A 40 14.20 7.35 12.42
N THR A 41 15.09 6.71 11.66
CA THR A 41 16.42 6.33 12.17
C THR A 41 17.31 7.55 12.37
N ILE A 42 17.30 8.52 11.43
CA ILE A 42 18.07 9.76 11.56
C ILE A 42 17.46 10.65 12.65
N GLN A 43 16.13 10.80 12.69
CA GLN A 43 15.48 11.60 13.73
C GLN A 43 15.62 10.97 15.12
N LEU A 44 15.55 9.64 15.23
CA LEU A 44 15.78 8.87 16.46
C LEU A 44 17.25 8.95 16.90
N LEU A 45 18.19 8.85 15.96
CA LEU A 45 19.62 9.04 16.25
C LEU A 45 19.88 10.46 16.74
N LEU A 46 19.29 11.47 16.11
CA LEU A 46 19.39 12.88 16.51
C LEU A 46 18.74 13.14 17.87
N THR A 47 17.56 12.59 18.13
CA THR A 47 16.91 12.69 19.45
C THR A 47 17.64 11.91 20.53
N THR A 48 18.26 10.77 20.19
CA THR A 48 19.09 9.99 21.12
C THR A 48 20.40 10.72 21.44
N ILE A 49 21.03 11.34 20.45
CA ILE A 49 22.24 12.18 20.63
C ILE A 49 21.92 13.42 21.47
N THR A 50 20.77 14.06 21.29
CA THR A 50 20.38 15.23 22.10
C THR A 50 19.95 14.82 23.53
N ALA A 51 19.26 13.69 23.69
CA ALA A 51 18.77 13.19 24.98
C ALA A 51 19.85 12.50 25.84
N THR A 52 20.95 11.99 25.28
CA THR A 52 22.00 11.32 26.06
C THR A 52 22.84 12.31 26.88
N SER A 53 23.00 12.09 28.19
CA SER A 53 23.87 12.87 29.08
C SER A 53 25.36 12.50 28.96
N ASN A 54 25.70 11.61 28.02
CA ASN A 54 27.02 11.04 27.88
C ASN A 54 28.03 12.06 27.32
N THR A 55 29.07 12.34 28.10
CA THR A 55 30.09 13.37 27.84
C THR A 55 30.91 13.11 26.57
N LYS A 56 30.99 11.86 26.09
CA LYS A 56 31.63 11.50 24.82
C LYS A 56 30.98 12.16 23.60
N PHE A 57 29.69 12.54 23.70
CA PHE A 57 28.94 13.19 22.63
C PHE A 57 28.85 14.72 22.79
N HIS A 58 29.54 15.30 23.78
CA HIS A 58 29.50 16.74 24.05
C HIS A 58 29.99 17.57 22.85
N LYS A 59 31.03 17.09 22.14
CA LYS A 59 31.56 17.75 20.93
C LYS A 59 30.56 17.72 19.76
N LEU A 60 29.79 16.63 19.65
CA LEU A 60 28.69 16.52 18.69
C LEU A 60 27.54 17.45 19.08
N LYS A 61 27.11 17.45 20.35
CA LYS A 61 26.09 18.40 20.87
C LYS A 61 26.46 19.86 20.65
N GLU A 62 27.73 20.22 20.77
CA GLU A 62 28.23 21.57 20.51
C GLU A 62 28.21 21.92 19.00
N ILE A 63 28.55 20.96 18.13
CA ILE A 63 28.38 21.11 16.68
C ILE A 63 26.89 21.29 16.31
N TYR A 64 26.00 20.53 16.97
CA TYR A 64 24.54 20.60 16.79
C TYR A 64 23.92 21.90 17.34
N SER A 65 24.39 22.43 18.47
CA SER A 65 23.86 23.67 19.04
C SER A 65 24.34 24.90 18.30
N LYS A 66 25.55 24.87 17.74
CA LYS A 66 26.11 25.95 16.90
C LYS A 66 25.55 25.97 15.49
N GLN A 67 25.13 24.82 14.95
CA GLN A 67 24.44 24.75 13.67
C GLN A 67 22.94 24.61 13.92
N ASN A 68 22.21 25.73 13.93
CA ASN A 68 20.75 25.71 13.79
C ASN A 68 20.41 24.92 12.51
N LEU A 69 20.15 23.62 12.65
CA LEU A 69 19.84 22.72 11.57
C LEU A 69 18.49 23.13 10.99
N ASN A 70 18.52 24.13 10.12
CA ASN A 70 17.42 24.53 9.30
C ASN A 70 16.90 23.27 8.58
N ARG A 71 15.57 23.13 8.50
CA ARG A 71 14.84 22.12 7.73
C ARG A 71 15.49 21.81 6.36
N SER A 72 16.08 22.82 5.71
CA SER A 72 16.86 22.71 4.49
C SER A 72 18.06 21.76 4.58
N PHE A 73 18.83 21.78 5.67
CA PHE A 73 19.97 20.89 5.88
C PHE A 73 19.53 19.45 6.19
N VAL A 74 18.49 19.27 7.01
CA VAL A 74 17.88 17.93 7.24
C VAL A 74 17.34 17.36 5.93
N ASN A 75 16.65 18.17 5.13
CA ASN A 75 16.18 17.77 3.81
C ASN A 75 17.35 17.42 2.87
N LYS A 76 18.49 18.13 2.96
CA LYS A 76 19.69 17.85 2.17
C LYS A 76 20.37 16.54 2.59
N LEU A 77 20.45 16.26 3.90
CA LEU A 77 20.95 14.98 4.41
C LEU A 77 20.02 13.82 4.04
N ASN A 78 18.70 13.99 4.19
CA ASN A 78 17.71 12.98 3.77
C ASN A 78 17.81 12.72 2.27
N LYS A 79 17.94 13.77 1.45
CA LYS A 79 18.13 13.63 0.00
C LYS A 79 19.40 12.84 -0.32
N ASN A 80 20.52 13.16 0.32
CA ASN A 80 21.79 12.45 0.10
C ASN A 80 21.73 10.99 0.58
N TYR A 81 21.08 10.71 1.71
CA TYR A 81 20.86 9.35 2.20
C TYR A 81 19.96 8.54 1.25
N LEU A 82 18.90 9.15 0.72
CA LEU A 82 18.04 8.51 -0.28
C LEU A 82 18.75 8.29 -1.62
N GLU A 83 19.66 9.19 -2.03
CA GLU A 83 20.52 9.00 -3.20
C GLU A 83 21.49 7.82 -3.01
N ASP A 84 22.02 7.63 -1.81
CA ASP A 84 22.92 6.52 -1.44
C ASP A 84 22.20 5.15 -1.38
N GLN A 85 20.90 5.13 -1.06
CA GLN A 85 20.05 3.93 -1.06
C GLN A 85 19.54 3.53 -2.46
N GLY A 86 19.89 4.31 -3.49
CA GLY A 86 19.41 4.15 -4.87
C GLY A 86 17.91 4.37 -5.04
N THR A 87 17.40 4.18 -6.26
CA THR A 87 15.99 4.53 -6.53
C THR A 87 15.02 3.45 -6.08
N GLN A 88 14.08 3.82 -5.22
CA GLN A 88 12.99 2.97 -4.75
C GLN A 88 11.72 3.16 -5.58
N LEU A 89 10.97 2.07 -5.79
CA LEU A 89 9.66 2.06 -6.42
C LEU A 89 8.58 1.59 -5.44
N LEU A 90 7.47 2.32 -5.39
CA LEU A 90 6.26 1.94 -4.69
C LEU A 90 5.13 1.68 -5.70
N VAL A 91 4.62 0.46 -5.75
CA VAL A 91 3.46 0.09 -6.56
C VAL A 91 2.19 0.16 -5.71
N LEU A 92 1.19 0.89 -6.18
CA LEU A 92 -0.08 1.10 -5.49
C LEU A 92 -1.24 0.47 -6.25
N LEU A 93 -2.00 -0.43 -5.60
CA LEU A 93 -3.19 -1.06 -6.17
C LEU A 93 -4.46 -0.71 -5.39
N HIS A 94 -5.41 -0.06 -6.07
CA HIS A 94 -6.71 0.30 -5.48
C HIS A 94 -7.61 -0.91 -5.28
N GLY A 95 -8.74 -0.73 -4.58
CA GLY A 95 -9.73 -1.78 -4.35
C GLY A 95 -10.78 -1.91 -5.46
N LEU A 96 -11.72 -2.83 -5.24
CA LEU A 96 -12.86 -3.09 -6.12
C LEU A 96 -13.74 -1.85 -6.31
N SER A 97 -14.21 -1.62 -7.54
CA SER A 97 -15.05 -0.47 -7.92
C SER A 97 -14.42 0.89 -7.60
N LYS A 98 -13.09 0.95 -7.47
CA LYS A 98 -12.30 2.17 -7.33
C LYS A 98 -11.38 2.36 -8.54
N THR A 99 -10.63 3.45 -8.51
CA THR A 99 -9.59 3.82 -9.47
C THR A 99 -8.33 4.26 -8.71
N SER A 100 -7.22 4.40 -9.43
CA SER A 100 -5.93 4.90 -8.89
C SER A 100 -6.05 6.26 -8.19
N LYS A 101 -7.04 7.07 -8.56
CA LYS A 101 -7.36 8.36 -7.91
C LYS A 101 -7.61 8.22 -6.41
N SER A 102 -8.14 7.08 -5.97
CA SER A 102 -8.38 6.81 -4.54
C SER A 102 -7.09 6.75 -3.71
N LEU A 103 -5.95 6.50 -4.35
CA LEU A 103 -4.63 6.40 -3.72
C LEU A 103 -3.75 7.64 -3.98
N ARG A 104 -4.29 8.70 -4.61
CA ARG A 104 -3.52 9.90 -4.97
C ARG A 104 -2.90 10.61 -3.75
N GLY A 105 -3.54 10.52 -2.59
CA GLY A 105 -2.97 11.05 -1.34
C GLY A 105 -1.69 10.31 -0.94
N MET A 106 -1.71 8.98 -1.05
CA MET A 106 -0.58 8.09 -0.75
C MET A 106 0.56 8.30 -1.75
N GLU A 107 0.22 8.40 -3.04
CA GLU A 107 1.14 8.73 -4.12
C GLU A 107 1.86 10.06 -3.86
N LYS A 108 1.11 11.14 -3.59
CA LYS A 108 1.70 12.45 -3.28
C LYS A 108 2.58 12.43 -2.05
N PHE A 109 2.23 11.63 -1.04
CA PHE A 109 3.05 11.49 0.16
C PHE A 109 4.37 10.80 -0.16
N ALA A 110 4.34 9.64 -0.83
CA ALA A 110 5.55 8.90 -1.20
C ALA A 110 6.47 9.70 -2.14
N TYR A 111 5.91 10.46 -3.10
CA TYR A 111 6.71 11.34 -3.95
C TYR A 111 7.45 12.43 -3.18
N LYS A 112 6.83 13.01 -2.13
CA LYS A 112 7.50 14.00 -1.27
C LYS A 112 8.66 13.42 -0.49
N GLN A 113 8.68 12.09 -0.34
CA GLN A 113 9.74 11.33 0.33
C GLN A 113 10.80 10.82 -0.65
N GLY A 114 10.79 11.28 -1.90
CA GLY A 114 11.78 10.91 -2.92
C GLY A 114 11.55 9.53 -3.56
N ILE A 115 10.46 8.85 -3.23
CA ILE A 115 10.15 7.51 -3.74
C ILE A 115 9.41 7.63 -5.08
N LYS A 116 9.80 6.84 -6.08
CA LYS A 116 9.04 6.73 -7.33
C LYS A 116 7.76 5.94 -7.08
N VAL A 117 6.65 6.35 -7.66
CA VAL A 117 5.35 5.70 -7.43
C VAL A 117 4.76 5.25 -8.76
N LEU A 118 4.34 3.99 -8.82
CA LEU A 118 3.51 3.45 -9.88
C LEU A 118 2.09 3.25 -9.33
N ASN A 119 1.25 4.28 -9.49
CA ASN A 119 -0.15 4.26 -9.06
C ASN A 119 -1.05 3.71 -10.17
N ILE A 120 -1.25 2.39 -10.15
CA ILE A 120 -1.85 1.66 -11.28
C ILE A 120 -3.37 1.75 -11.23
N ASP A 121 -3.97 2.27 -12.30
CA ASP A 121 -5.40 2.10 -12.57
C ASP A 121 -5.64 0.76 -13.28
N TYR A 122 -6.66 0.02 -12.87
CA TYR A 122 -7.03 -1.23 -13.54
C TYR A 122 -8.54 -1.47 -13.46
N PRO A 123 -9.14 -2.20 -14.43
CA PRO A 123 -10.59 -2.33 -14.54
C PRO A 123 -11.15 -3.36 -13.53
N SER A 124 -11.11 -2.99 -12.25
CA SER A 124 -11.36 -3.86 -11.08
C SER A 124 -12.69 -4.63 -11.08
N THR A 125 -13.69 -4.22 -11.87
CA THR A 125 -15.00 -4.87 -11.95
C THR A 125 -15.22 -5.59 -13.29
N LYS A 126 -14.28 -5.55 -14.23
CA LYS A 126 -14.48 -6.13 -15.58
C LYS A 126 -13.97 -7.56 -15.71
N PHE A 127 -12.95 -7.92 -14.94
CA PHE A 127 -12.23 -9.19 -15.09
C PHE A 127 -12.01 -9.88 -13.73
N PRO A 128 -11.77 -11.19 -13.73
CA PRO A 128 -11.32 -11.91 -12.54
C PRO A 128 -9.87 -11.54 -12.18
N ILE A 129 -9.46 -11.80 -10.94
CA ILE A 129 -8.19 -11.37 -10.34
C ILE A 129 -6.98 -11.80 -11.18
N GLU A 130 -6.99 -13.00 -11.73
CA GLU A 130 -5.92 -13.61 -12.52
C GLU A 130 -5.64 -12.83 -13.81
N HIS A 131 -6.69 -12.29 -14.43
CA HIS A 131 -6.55 -11.43 -15.60
C HIS A 131 -6.13 -10.01 -15.17
N LEU A 132 -6.66 -9.50 -14.05
CA LEU A 132 -6.20 -8.21 -13.51
C LEU A 132 -4.70 -8.23 -13.19
N VAL A 133 -4.18 -9.36 -12.73
CA VAL A 133 -2.75 -9.63 -12.52
C VAL A 133 -1.94 -9.45 -13.80
N ASP A 134 -2.42 -9.94 -14.94
CA ASP A 134 -1.73 -9.78 -16.23
C ASP A 134 -1.76 -8.32 -16.71
N ILE A 135 -2.89 -7.64 -16.56
CA ILE A 135 -3.01 -6.21 -16.90
C ILE A 135 -2.03 -5.35 -16.09
N ILE A 136 -1.86 -5.64 -14.79
CA ILE A 136 -0.92 -4.87 -13.96
C ILE A 136 0.52 -5.31 -14.23
N HIS A 137 0.75 -6.56 -14.64
CA HIS A 137 2.09 -7.07 -14.98
C HIS A 137 2.71 -6.25 -16.09
N ASP A 138 1.99 -6.04 -17.19
CA ASP A 138 2.48 -5.24 -18.31
C ASP A 138 2.93 -3.84 -17.86
N LYS A 139 2.14 -3.21 -16.97
CA LYS A 139 2.44 -1.87 -16.45
C LYS A 139 3.67 -1.86 -15.54
N ILE A 140 3.82 -2.86 -14.69
CA ILE A 140 4.98 -3.00 -13.81
C ILE A 140 6.23 -3.25 -14.67
N THR A 141 6.18 -4.22 -15.59
CA THR A 141 7.31 -4.59 -16.47
C THR A 141 7.78 -3.40 -17.30
N LEU A 142 6.86 -2.60 -17.87
CA LEU A 142 7.22 -1.36 -18.58
C LEU A 142 7.99 -0.38 -17.69
N SER A 143 7.61 -0.23 -16.42
CA SER A 143 8.35 0.61 -15.45
C SER A 143 9.74 0.05 -15.15
N LEU A 144 9.86 -1.28 -15.00
CA LEU A 144 11.14 -1.94 -14.68
C LEU A 144 12.12 -1.94 -15.86
N GLN A 145 11.62 -1.87 -17.09
CA GLN A 145 12.46 -1.73 -18.29
C GLN A 145 13.09 -0.33 -18.41
N GLN A 146 12.41 0.70 -17.91
CA GLN A 146 12.88 2.08 -18.00
C GLN A 146 13.99 2.39 -16.98
N GLN A 147 13.97 1.70 -15.84
CA GLN A 147 14.90 2.00 -14.76
C GLN A 147 15.09 0.78 -13.84
N LYS A 148 16.32 0.58 -13.36
CA LYS A 148 16.59 -0.34 -12.24
C LYS A 148 16.21 0.32 -10.92
N TYR A 149 15.53 -0.45 -10.07
CA TYR A 149 15.16 -0.04 -8.72
C TYR A 149 15.91 -0.87 -7.68
N THR A 150 16.38 -0.24 -6.61
CA THR A 150 17.06 -0.90 -5.50
C THR A 150 16.08 -1.59 -4.56
N SER A 151 14.82 -1.17 -4.55
CA SER A 151 13.73 -1.82 -3.82
C SER A 151 12.40 -1.56 -4.51
N ILE A 152 11.56 -2.60 -4.62
CA ILE A 152 10.21 -2.52 -5.17
C ILE A 152 9.22 -2.96 -4.10
N SER A 153 8.50 -2.01 -3.52
CA SER A 153 7.51 -2.25 -2.49
C SER A 153 6.08 -2.13 -3.03
N PHE A 154 5.13 -2.81 -2.40
CA PHE A 154 3.73 -2.84 -2.82
C PHE A 154 2.80 -2.42 -1.70
N VAL A 155 1.76 -1.64 -2.02
CA VAL A 155 0.64 -1.37 -1.12
C VAL A 155 -0.67 -1.65 -1.84
N GLY A 156 -1.48 -2.53 -1.25
CA GLY A 156 -2.80 -2.89 -1.77
C GLY A 156 -3.89 -2.53 -0.79
N VAL A 157 -4.94 -1.87 -1.27
CA VAL A 157 -6.11 -1.54 -0.46
C VAL A 157 -7.27 -2.47 -0.83
N SER A 158 -7.88 -3.10 0.18
CA SER A 158 -8.97 -4.07 0.02
C SER A 158 -8.61 -5.14 -1.02
N MET A 159 -9.42 -5.31 -2.08
CA MET A 159 -9.15 -6.25 -3.18
C MET A 159 -7.77 -6.04 -3.83
N GLY A 160 -7.22 -4.81 -3.86
CA GLY A 160 -5.89 -4.57 -4.40
C GLY A 160 -4.79 -5.37 -3.72
N GLY A 161 -4.97 -5.73 -2.45
CA GLY A 161 -4.05 -6.63 -1.76
C GLY A 161 -4.14 -8.09 -2.23
N LEU A 162 -5.33 -8.57 -2.59
CA LEU A 162 -5.49 -9.90 -3.20
C LEU A 162 -4.84 -9.94 -4.58
N VAL A 163 -4.97 -8.85 -5.36
CA VAL A 163 -4.28 -8.71 -6.64
C VAL A 163 -2.76 -8.73 -6.45
N ILE A 164 -2.20 -8.09 -5.42
CA ILE A 164 -0.76 -8.19 -5.10
C ILE A 164 -0.36 -9.62 -4.77
N ARG A 165 -1.12 -10.30 -3.91
CA ARG A 165 -0.82 -11.70 -3.55
C ARG A 165 -0.78 -12.59 -4.79
N ALA A 166 -1.81 -12.49 -5.62
CA ALA A 166 -1.89 -13.23 -6.87
C ALA A 166 -0.74 -12.89 -7.83
N TYR A 167 -0.37 -11.62 -7.90
CA TYR A 167 0.75 -11.15 -8.72
C TYR A 167 2.09 -11.72 -8.26
N LEU A 168 2.40 -11.65 -6.96
CA LEU A 168 3.66 -12.15 -6.40
C LEU A 168 3.74 -13.69 -6.37
N HIS A 169 2.59 -14.37 -6.38
CA HIS A 169 2.55 -15.80 -6.59
C HIS A 169 2.90 -16.18 -8.03
N LYS A 170 2.34 -15.48 -9.03
CA LYS A 170 2.55 -15.76 -10.45
C LYS A 170 3.89 -15.25 -11.00
N TYR A 171 4.34 -14.07 -10.56
CA TYR A 171 5.51 -13.39 -11.09
C TYR A 171 6.52 -13.07 -10.00
N LYS A 172 7.80 -13.36 -10.25
CA LYS A 172 8.90 -12.97 -9.37
C LYS A 172 9.31 -11.53 -9.65
N ILE A 173 9.50 -10.77 -8.57
CA ILE A 173 9.94 -9.38 -8.63
C ILE A 173 11.37 -9.27 -8.10
N PRO A 174 12.30 -8.70 -8.88
CA PRO A 174 13.66 -8.47 -8.40
C PRO A 174 13.63 -7.42 -7.29
N ASN A 175 14.51 -7.56 -6.29
CA ASN A 175 14.63 -6.60 -5.19
C ASN A 175 13.27 -6.30 -4.51
N LEU A 176 12.45 -7.34 -4.33
CA LEU A 176 11.16 -7.22 -3.65
C LEU A 176 11.40 -6.65 -2.25
N GLY A 177 10.80 -5.48 -2.01
CA GLY A 177 10.80 -4.82 -0.72
C GLY A 177 9.61 -5.26 0.11
N LYS A 178 9.01 -4.31 0.81
CA LYS A 178 7.90 -4.55 1.73
C LYS A 178 6.57 -4.65 0.98
N VAL A 179 5.69 -5.50 1.49
CA VAL A 179 4.31 -5.61 1.00
C VAL A 179 3.35 -5.23 2.12
N VAL A 180 2.47 -4.26 1.86
CA VAL A 180 1.49 -3.80 2.86
C VAL A 180 0.08 -4.02 2.33
N LEU A 181 -0.71 -4.77 3.09
CA LEU A 181 -2.09 -5.13 2.77
C LEU A 181 -3.05 -4.41 3.72
N ILE A 182 -3.85 -3.49 3.21
CA ILE A 182 -4.75 -2.63 4.00
C ILE A 182 -6.20 -3.09 3.81
N GLY A 183 -6.79 -3.70 4.86
CA GLY A 183 -8.19 -4.15 4.83
C GLY A 183 -8.48 -5.19 3.73
N THR A 184 -7.46 -5.96 3.35
CA THR A 184 -7.54 -6.99 2.32
C THR A 184 -8.27 -8.22 2.86
N PRO A 185 -9.32 -8.71 2.18
CA PRO A 185 -10.07 -9.89 2.62
C PRO A 185 -9.29 -11.18 2.31
N ASN A 186 -8.16 -11.40 3.01
CA ASN A 186 -7.26 -12.54 2.76
C ASN A 186 -7.92 -13.91 2.98
N LYS A 187 -8.98 -13.96 3.78
CA LYS A 187 -9.81 -15.15 4.05
C LYS A 187 -11.18 -15.06 3.37
N GLY A 188 -11.34 -14.14 2.41
CA GLY A 188 -12.63 -13.79 1.84
C GLY A 188 -13.48 -12.89 2.75
N SER A 189 -14.73 -12.69 2.36
CA SER A 189 -15.70 -11.79 2.99
C SER A 189 -17.07 -12.45 3.08
N GLU A 190 -17.60 -12.58 4.30
CA GLU A 190 -18.95 -13.10 4.55
C GLU A 190 -20.04 -12.26 3.87
N VAL A 191 -19.79 -10.95 3.70
CA VAL A 191 -20.67 -10.07 2.94
C VAL A 191 -20.72 -10.46 1.47
N ALA A 192 -19.59 -10.88 0.89
CA ALA A 192 -19.56 -11.42 -0.46
C ALA A 192 -20.32 -12.74 -0.54
N ASP A 193 -20.22 -13.62 0.47
CA ASP A 193 -21.00 -14.87 0.52
C ASP A 193 -22.50 -14.63 0.53
N TYR A 194 -22.96 -13.67 1.33
CA TYR A 194 -24.38 -13.33 1.42
C TYR A 194 -24.93 -12.72 0.11
N LEU A 195 -24.10 -11.95 -0.60
CA LEU A 195 -24.53 -11.20 -1.78
C LEU A 195 -24.22 -11.89 -3.11
N LYS A 196 -23.44 -12.98 -3.14
CA LYS A 196 -22.98 -13.62 -4.39
C LYS A 196 -24.10 -14.02 -5.34
N ASN A 197 -25.30 -14.34 -4.86
CA ASN A 197 -26.44 -14.71 -5.72
C ASN A 197 -27.27 -13.51 -6.20
N ASN A 198 -27.00 -12.31 -5.70
CA ASN A 198 -27.74 -11.11 -6.08
C ASN A 198 -27.26 -10.56 -7.44
N LYS A 199 -28.17 -10.47 -8.43
CA LYS A 199 -27.86 -10.00 -9.79
C LYS A 199 -27.30 -8.57 -9.83
N LEU A 200 -27.74 -7.67 -8.95
CA LEU A 200 -27.22 -6.30 -8.86
C LEU A 200 -25.81 -6.27 -8.29
N TYR A 201 -25.54 -7.09 -7.26
CA TYR A 201 -24.20 -7.26 -6.72
C TYR A 201 -23.25 -7.73 -7.82
N LYS A 202 -23.58 -8.82 -8.54
CA LYS A 202 -22.79 -9.34 -9.67
C LYS A 202 -22.52 -8.28 -10.73
N LYS A 203 -23.54 -7.48 -11.10
CA LYS A 203 -23.39 -6.42 -12.11
C LYS A 203 -22.45 -5.30 -11.64
N PHE A 204 -22.45 -4.97 -10.35
CA PHE A 204 -21.67 -3.86 -9.81
C PHE A 204 -20.22 -4.25 -9.48
N THR A 205 -20.02 -5.46 -8.97
CA THR A 205 -18.71 -5.96 -8.54
C THR A 205 -18.01 -6.80 -9.61
N GLY A 206 -18.77 -7.32 -10.58
CA GLY A 206 -18.25 -8.11 -11.66
C GLY A 206 -17.58 -9.41 -11.20
N PRO A 207 -16.73 -10.01 -12.07
CA PRO A 207 -16.12 -11.30 -11.81
C PRO A 207 -15.23 -11.31 -10.57
N ALA A 208 -14.34 -10.32 -10.40
CA ALA A 208 -13.46 -10.24 -9.23
C ALA A 208 -14.23 -10.16 -7.92
N GLY A 209 -15.40 -9.50 -7.89
CA GLY A 209 -16.27 -9.48 -6.73
C GLY A 209 -16.78 -10.85 -6.28
N GLN A 210 -16.92 -11.79 -7.22
CA GLN A 210 -17.35 -13.16 -6.90
C GLN A 210 -16.22 -14.02 -6.32
N GLN A 211 -14.97 -13.59 -6.48
CA GLN A 211 -13.78 -14.26 -5.92
C GLN A 211 -13.45 -13.78 -4.50
N LEU A 212 -14.22 -12.83 -3.96
CA LEU A 212 -14.05 -12.29 -2.61
C LEU A 212 -14.77 -13.11 -1.52
N ILE A 213 -15.37 -14.25 -1.86
CA ILE A 213 -16.13 -15.10 -0.94
C ILE A 213 -15.23 -15.85 0.06
N THR A 214 -15.75 -16.34 1.18
CA THR A 214 -14.94 -17.07 2.18
C THR A 214 -14.50 -18.46 1.73
N ASN A 215 -15.28 -19.12 0.87
CA ASN A 215 -14.86 -20.38 0.25
C ASN A 215 -13.78 -20.11 -0.81
N GLN A 216 -12.53 -20.07 -0.36
CA GLN A 216 -11.37 -19.84 -1.21
C GLN A 216 -10.84 -21.13 -1.86
N ASN A 217 -11.42 -22.31 -1.60
CA ASN A 217 -10.92 -23.57 -2.18
C ASN A 217 -10.89 -23.56 -3.72
N GLU A 218 -11.83 -22.85 -4.35
CA GLU A 218 -11.88 -22.66 -5.79
C GLU A 218 -10.79 -21.70 -6.32
N PHE A 219 -10.18 -20.90 -5.43
CA PHE A 219 -9.27 -19.80 -5.72
C PHE A 219 -7.89 -19.95 -5.05
N ASN A 220 -7.67 -21.00 -4.25
CA ASN A 220 -6.45 -21.19 -3.46
C ASN A 220 -5.18 -21.19 -4.32
N ASN A 221 -5.26 -21.74 -5.54
CA ASN A 221 -4.15 -21.81 -6.49
C ASN A 221 -3.71 -20.43 -7.01
N ILE A 222 -4.47 -19.36 -6.75
CA ILE A 222 -4.19 -18.02 -7.27
C ILE A 222 -3.25 -17.26 -6.33
N PHE A 223 -3.45 -17.35 -5.01
CA PHE A 223 -2.80 -16.45 -4.06
C PHE A 223 -1.49 -16.97 -3.48
N GLY A 224 -1.29 -18.29 -3.49
CA GLY A 224 -0.10 -18.95 -2.96
C GLY A 224 0.23 -18.64 -1.50
N ASP A 225 1.38 -19.15 -1.08
CA ASP A 225 1.96 -18.87 0.23
C ASP A 225 2.69 -17.53 0.26
N ILE A 226 2.67 -16.87 1.42
CA ILE A 226 3.39 -15.60 1.63
C ILE A 226 4.86 -15.92 1.93
N TYR A 227 5.74 -15.65 0.96
CA TYR A 227 7.20 -15.85 1.08
C TYR A 227 7.97 -14.54 1.35
N TYR A 228 7.26 -13.43 1.57
CA TYR A 228 7.80 -12.07 1.64
C TYR A 228 7.36 -11.37 2.93
N GLU A 229 8.10 -10.31 3.32
CA GLU A 229 7.74 -9.48 4.48
C GLU A 229 6.42 -8.76 4.21
N CYS A 230 5.38 -9.15 4.95
CA CYS A 230 4.02 -8.67 4.74
C CYS A 230 3.49 -7.96 5.99
N GLY A 231 3.30 -6.64 5.90
CA GLY A 231 2.55 -5.87 6.88
C GLY A 231 1.05 -6.06 6.65
N VAL A 232 0.38 -6.80 7.52
CA VAL A 232 -1.08 -7.02 7.44
C VAL A 232 -1.78 -6.18 8.49
N ASN A 233 -2.65 -5.26 8.07
CA ASN A 233 -3.53 -4.54 8.99
C ASN A 233 -4.94 -5.13 8.87
N ILE A 234 -5.25 -6.02 9.82
CA ILE A 234 -6.54 -6.68 9.94
C ILE A 234 -7.48 -5.72 10.71
N ARG A 235 -8.63 -5.39 10.12
CA ARG A 235 -9.77 -4.85 10.88
C ARG A 235 -10.72 -5.99 11.17
#